data_AF-B4UWI8-F1
#
_entry.id   AF-B4UWI8-F1
#
_cell.length_a   1.000
_cell.length_b   1.000
_cell.length_c   1.000
_cell.angle_alpha   90.00
_cell.angle_beta   90.00
_cell.angle_gamma   90.00
#
_symmetry.space_group_name_H-M   'P 1'
#
loop_
_entity.id
_entity.type
_entity.pdbx_description
1 polymer ?
#
loop_
_entity_poly.entity_id
_entity_poly.type
_entity_poly.pdbx_seq_one_letter_code
_entity_poly.pdbx_strand_id
1 'polypeptide(L)' 'GQTQFGVCIARVRQQHQGQDEASIYQAILSQCQSKREITKDDEVKR' A
#
# COMPACT_ATOMS: atom_id res chain seq x y z
N GLY A 1 -2.48 -9.30 -13.69
CA GLY A 1 -1.99 -10.40 -12.85
C GLY A 1 -0.82 -9.95 -11.99
N GLN A 2 0.42 -9.99 -12.51
CA GLN A 2 1.63 -9.70 -11.73
C GLN A 2 2.20 -8.28 -11.96
N THR A 3 1.91 -7.68 -13.10
CA THR A 3 2.49 -6.39 -13.53
C THR A 3 2.01 -5.20 -12.70
N GLN A 4 0.73 -5.15 -12.30
CA GLN A 4 0.19 -4.02 -11.54
C GLN A 4 0.74 -3.93 -10.12
N PHE A 5 0.92 -5.07 -9.43
CA PHE A 5 1.53 -5.10 -8.10
C PHE A 5 3.00 -4.67 -8.15
N GLY A 6 3.76 -5.14 -9.14
CA GLY A 6 5.15 -4.72 -9.36
C GLY A 6 5.28 -3.21 -9.60
N VAL A 7 4.38 -2.63 -10.41
CA VAL A 7 4.35 -1.17 -10.66
C VAL A 7 4.01 -0.39 -9.39
N CYS A 8 3.09 -0.90 -8.56
CA CYS A 8 2.75 -0.28 -7.27
C CYS A 8 3.96 -0.26 -6.32
N ILE A 9 4.64 -1.40 -6.17
CA ILE A 9 5.85 -1.52 -5.31
C ILE A 9 6.97 -0.60 -5.83
N ALA A 10 7.21 -0.56 -7.14
CA ALA A 10 8.23 0.29 -7.73
C ALA A 10 7.95 1.80 -7.46
N ARG A 11 6.69 2.23 -7.54
CA ARG A 11 6.30 3.61 -7.19
C ARG A 11 6.51 3.93 -5.72
N VAL A 12 6.21 2.99 -4.83
CA VAL A 12 6.44 3.21 -3.39
C VAL A 12 7.93 3.28 -3.09
N ARG A 13 8.73 2.39 -3.69
CA ARG A 13 10.21 2.44 -3.60
C ARG A 13 10.79 3.76 -4.11
N GLN A 14 10.28 4.26 -5.23
CA GLN A 14 10.73 5.54 -5.78
C GLN A 14 10.38 6.74 -4.88
N GLN A 15 9.20 6.74 -4.24
CA GLN A 15 8.82 7.80 -3.29
C GLN A 15 9.62 7.77 -1.99
N HIS A 16 10.17 6.62 -1.63
CA HIS A 16 10.95 6.42 -0.40
C HIS A 16 12.43 6.17 -0.71
N GLN A 17 12.94 6.76 -1.79
CA GLN A 17 14.34 6.60 -2.20
C GLN A 17 15.28 7.05 -1.08
N GLY A 18 16.24 6.18 -0.72
CA GLY A 18 17.19 6.44 0.39
C GLY A 18 16.69 6.01 1.77
N GLN A 19 15.47 5.46 1.88
CA GLN A 19 15.01 4.77 3.09
C GLN A 19 15.43 3.29 3.09
N ASP A 20 15.54 2.70 4.27
CA ASP A 20 15.78 1.27 4.43
C ASP A 20 14.61 0.43 3.87
N GLU A 21 14.91 -0.75 3.32
CA GLU A 21 13.92 -1.63 2.71
C GLU A 21 12.80 -2.05 3.70
N ALA A 22 13.09 -2.17 5.00
CA ALA A 22 12.09 -2.48 6.01
C ALA A 22 11.04 -1.36 6.16
N SER A 23 11.47 -0.10 6.10
CA SER A 23 10.58 1.07 6.15
C SER A 23 9.67 1.14 4.93
N ILE A 24 10.23 0.83 3.74
CA ILE A 24 9.45 0.78 2.50
C ILE A 24 8.41 -0.34 2.56
N TYR A 25 8.78 -1.50 3.11
CA TYR A 25 7.87 -2.63 3.25
C TYR A 25 6.71 -2.31 4.21
N GLN A 26 6.99 -1.63 5.33
CA GLN A 26 5.95 -1.15 6.25
C GLN A 26 4.99 -0.16 5.57
N ALA A 27 5.49 0.76 4.74
CA ALA A 27 4.66 1.69 4.00
C ALA A 27 3.72 0.99 3.00
N ILE A 28 4.20 -0.05 2.31
CA ILE A 28 3.37 -0.88 1.41
C ILE A 28 2.27 -1.58 2.20
N LEU A 29 2.61 -2.20 3.34
CA LEU A 29 1.63 -2.88 4.19
C LEU A 29 0.58 -1.92 4.75
N SER A 30 0.99 -0.74 5.22
CA SER A 30 0.08 0.29 5.73
C SER A 30 -0.91 0.75 4.66
N GLN A 31 -0.47 0.95 3.40
CA GLN A 31 -1.37 1.29 2.31
C GLN A 31 -2.35 0.15 1.96
N CYS A 32 -1.92 -1.11 2.05
CA CYS A 32 -2.80 -2.26 1.85
C CYS A 32 -3.83 -2.40 2.98
N GLN A 33 -3.46 -2.05 4.21
CA GLN A 33 -4.35 -2.11 5.38
C GLN A 33 -5.34 -0.95 5.43
N SER A 34 -4.91 0.27 5.11
CA SER A 34 -5.78 1.45 5.06
C SER A 34 -6.94 1.28 4.07
N LYS A 35 -6.71 0.57 2.95
CA LYS A 35 -7.78 0.22 2.01
C LYS A 35 -8.85 -0.72 2.59
N ARG A 36 -8.53 -1.50 3.62
CA ARG A 36 -9.47 -2.42 4.28
C ARG A 36 -10.38 -1.73 5.31
N GLU A 37 -9.94 -0.61 5.88
CA GLU A 37 -10.78 0.18 6.79
C GLU A 37 -11.82 0.98 6.03
N ILE A 38 -11.49 1.51 4.85
CA ILE A 38 -12.42 2.29 4.02
C ILE A 38 -13.59 1.43 3.52
N THR A 39 -13.40 0.13 3.25
CA THR A 39 -14.50 -0.74 2.83
C THR A 39 -15.47 -1.07 3.95
N LYS A 40 -15.00 -1.16 5.21
CA LYS A 40 -15.89 -1.47 6.34
C LYS A 40 -16.78 -0.30 6.76
N ASP A 41 -16.36 0.93 6.53
CA ASP A 41 -17.16 2.11 6.89
C ASP A 41 -18.32 2.34 5.89
N ASP A 42 -18.14 1.98 4.62
CA ASP A 42 -19.19 2.10 3.58
C ASP A 42 -20.24 0.98 3.68
N GLU A 43 -19.88 -0.19 4.23
CA GLU A 43 -20.77 -1.34 4.43
C GLU A 43 -21.70 -1.20 5.66
N VAL A 44 -21.39 -0.31 6.60
CA VAL A 44 -22.18 -0.06 7.82
C VAL A 44 -23.22 1.06 7.62
N LYS A 45 -23.27 1.67 6.42
CA LYS A 45 -24.22 2.74 6.07
C LYS A 45 -25.17 2.34 4.92
N ARG A 46 -25.69 1.12 4.94
CA ARG A 46 -26.89 0.73 4.17
C ARG A 46 -27.96 0.14 5.06
#